data_AF-T1BM50-F1
#
_entry.id   AF-T1BM50-F1
#
_cell.length_a   1.000
_cell.length_b   1.000
_cell.length_c   1.000
_cell.angle_alpha   90.00
_cell.angle_beta   90.00
_cell.angle_gamma   90.00
#
_symmetry.space_group_name_H-M   'P 1'
#
loop_
_entity.id
_entity.type
_entity.pdbx_description
1 polymer ?
#
loop_
_entity_poly.entity_id
_entity_poly.type
_entity_poly.pdbx_seq_one_letter_code
_entity_poly.pdbx_strand_id
1 'polypeptide(L)'
;MLSAKKFVRPSTGEPPQQVCFIQCVGSRDRRIGNEYCSKVCCGVASKEASEIRELVPDCRVFIFYIDMRMYGFWEDRIYWKAQEKHH
;
A
#
# COMPACT_ATOMS: atom_id res chain seq x y z
N MET A 1 6.57 -0.35 -5.82
CA MET A 1 7.28 -0.61 -7.08
C MET A 1 6.49 0.13 -8.14
N LEU A 2 6.81 1.40 -8.38
CA LEU A 2 6.26 2.16 -9.50
C LEU A 2 7.42 2.54 -10.43
N SER A 3 7.59 1.80 -11.53
CA SER A 3 8.65 2.05 -12.51
C SER A 3 8.28 3.14 -13.52
N ALA A 4 6.99 3.40 -13.70
CA ALA A 4 6.49 4.44 -14.59
C ALA A 4 6.49 5.80 -13.86
N LYS A 5 7.04 6.83 -14.50
CA LYS A 5 6.99 8.23 -14.02
C LYS A 5 5.56 8.82 -13.98
N LYS A 6 4.54 8.04 -14.36
CA LYS A 6 3.15 8.49 -14.47
C LYS A 6 2.23 7.48 -13.78
N PHE A 7 1.54 7.95 -12.74
CA PHE A 7 0.54 7.17 -11.99
C PHE A 7 -0.85 7.79 -12.19
N VAL A 8 -1.70 7.10 -12.94
CA VAL A 8 -3.00 7.64 -13.40
C VAL A 8 -4.10 6.60 -13.34
N ARG A 9 -5.34 7.08 -13.28
CA ARG A 9 -6.53 6.22 -13.36
C ARG A 9 -6.65 5.63 -14.77
N PRO A 10 -6.74 4.29 -14.93
CA PRO A 10 -6.84 3.67 -16.27
C PRO A 10 -8.06 4.13 -17.08
N SER A 11 -9.17 4.44 -16.41
CA SER A 11 -10.42 4.85 -17.07
C SER A 11 -10.38 6.26 -17.65
N THR A 12 -9.63 7.19 -17.04
CA THR A 12 -9.64 8.61 -17.44
C THR A 12 -8.28 9.13 -17.88
N GLY A 13 -7.18 8.43 -17.58
CA GLY A 13 -5.81 8.90 -17.83
C GLY A 13 -5.34 10.03 -16.92
N GLU A 14 -6.15 10.43 -15.93
CA GLU A 14 -5.89 11.54 -15.01
C GLU A 14 -5.26 11.06 -13.70
N PRO A 15 -4.47 11.90 -13.00
CA PRO A 15 -3.98 11.60 -11.66
C PRO A 15 -5.13 11.32 -10.69
N PRO A 16 -5.04 10.28 -9.84
CA PRO A 16 -6.07 10.02 -8.84
C PRO A 16 -6.00 11.04 -7.70
N GLN A 17 -7.16 11.46 -7.20
CA GLN A 17 -7.27 12.26 -5.97
C GLN A 17 -7.23 11.39 -4.71
N GLN A 18 -7.65 10.12 -4.83
CA GLN A 18 -7.69 9.16 -3.73
C GLN A 18 -7.34 7.76 -4.23
N VAL A 19 -6.58 7.02 -3.44
CA VAL A 19 -6.22 5.62 -3.66
C VAL A 19 -6.46 4.84 -2.38
N CYS A 20 -6.92 3.59 -2.51
CA CYS A 20 -6.96 2.66 -1.40
C CYS A 20 -6.24 1.36 -1.74
N PHE A 21 -5.53 0.82 -0.75
CA PHE A 21 -5.04 -0.54 -0.74
C PHE A 21 -5.94 -1.39 0.16
N ILE A 22 -6.27 -2.59 -0.31
CA ILE A 22 -7.02 -3.59 0.47
C ILE A 22 -6.04 -4.71 0.81
N GLN A 23 -5.77 -4.90 2.10
CA GLN A 23 -4.87 -5.95 2.55
C GLN A 23 -5.55 -7.32 2.60
N CYS A 24 -4.71 -8.36 2.61
CA CYS A 24 -5.12 -9.76 2.71
C CYS A 24 -5.99 -10.26 1.54
N VAL A 25 -6.02 -9.57 0.39
CA VAL A 25 -6.68 -10.11 -0.80
C VAL A 25 -5.98 -11.41 -1.22
N GLY A 26 -6.72 -12.52 -1.20
CA GLY A 26 -6.17 -13.85 -1.52
C GLY A 26 -5.38 -14.51 -0.39
N SER A 27 -5.40 -13.98 0.83
CA SER A 27 -4.64 -14.50 1.99
C SER A 27 -5.42 -14.34 3.29
N ARG A 28 -5.14 -15.17 4.30
CA ARG A 28 -5.86 -15.17 5.58
C ARG A 28 -7.39 -15.28 5.38
N ASP A 29 -7.81 -16.01 4.36
CA ASP A 29 -9.21 -16.21 4.02
C ASP A 29 -9.51 -17.71 3.87
N ARG A 30 -10.24 -18.23 4.86
CA ARG A 30 -10.69 -19.63 4.90
C ARG A 30 -11.67 -19.97 3.78
N ARG A 31 -12.44 -19.02 3.26
CA ARG A 31 -13.47 -19.28 2.24
C ARG A 31 -12.87 -19.69 0.90
N ILE A 32 -11.65 -19.25 0.62
CA ILE A 32 -10.91 -19.56 -0.60
C ILE A 32 -9.78 -20.57 -0.36
N GLY A 33 -9.69 -21.16 0.83
CA GLY A 33 -8.68 -22.15 1.21
C GLY A 33 -7.28 -21.59 1.54
N ASN A 34 -7.10 -20.26 1.57
CA ASN A 34 -5.81 -19.63 1.81
C ASN A 34 -5.73 -19.06 3.23
N GLU A 35 -5.50 -19.92 4.21
CA GLU A 35 -5.46 -19.53 5.63
C GLU A 35 -4.15 -18.82 6.03
N TYR A 36 -3.12 -18.94 5.19
CA TYR A 36 -1.80 -18.39 5.45
C TYR A 36 -1.73 -16.88 5.24
N CYS A 37 -0.70 -16.25 5.84
CA CYS A 37 -0.34 -14.86 5.57
C CYS A 37 0.71 -14.80 4.46
N SER A 38 0.50 -13.96 3.44
CA SER A 38 1.47 -13.77 2.35
C SER A 38 2.74 -13.00 2.74
N LYS A 39 2.87 -12.60 4.02
CA LYS A 39 4.07 -12.01 4.67
C LYS A 39 4.54 -10.64 4.14
N VAL A 40 4.44 -10.37 2.84
CA VAL A 40 5.06 -9.20 2.20
C VAL A 40 4.07 -8.06 1.92
N CYS A 41 2.77 -8.35 1.82
CA CYS A 41 1.76 -7.40 1.33
C CYS A 41 1.66 -6.10 2.15
N CYS A 42 1.73 -6.17 3.48
CA CYS A 42 1.71 -4.99 4.36
C CYS A 42 2.87 -4.03 4.06
N GLY A 43 4.09 -4.57 3.95
CA GLY A 43 5.29 -3.76 3.67
C GLY A 43 5.30 -3.19 2.26
N VAL A 44 4.94 -4.01 1.26
CA VAL A 44 4.88 -3.57 -0.14
C VAL A 44 3.86 -2.44 -0.32
N ALA A 45 2.66 -2.58 0.24
CA ALA A 45 1.64 -1.54 0.15
C ALA A 45 2.05 -0.25 0.88
N SER A 46 2.71 -0.35 2.04
CA SER A 46 3.20 0.84 2.76
C SER A 46 4.25 1.59 1.94
N LYS A 47 5.15 0.85 1.30
CA LYS A 47 6.17 1.40 0.40
C LYS A 47 5.54 2.06 -0.84
N GLU A 48 4.55 1.41 -1.45
CA GLU A 48 3.85 1.95 -2.63
C GLU A 48 2.98 3.15 -2.28
N ALA A 49 2.37 3.18 -1.10
CA ALA A 49 1.64 4.34 -0.62
C ALA A 49 2.56 5.58 -0.56
N SER A 50 3.76 5.44 0.00
CA SER A 50 4.76 6.52 -0.02
C SER A 50 5.17 6.92 -1.43
N GLU A 51 5.44 5.96 -2.33
CA GLU A 51 5.78 6.27 -3.73
C GLU A 51 4.65 7.02 -4.46
N ILE A 52 3.38 6.69 -4.20
CA ILE A 52 2.23 7.41 -4.76
C ILE A 52 2.18 8.84 -4.22
N ARG A 53 2.38 9.04 -2.91
CA ARG A 53 2.42 10.38 -2.29
C ARG A 53 3.58 11.22 -2.80
N GLU A 54 4.68 10.61 -3.21
CA GLU A 54 5.82 11.30 -3.85
C GLU A 54 5.53 11.68 -5.31
N LEU A 55 4.87 10.80 -6.07
CA LEU A 55 4.54 11.04 -7.48
C LEU A 55 3.31 11.95 -7.68
N VAL A 56 2.33 11.87 -6.78
CA VAL A 56 1.07 12.63 -6.80
C VAL A 56 0.85 13.24 -5.41
N PRO A 57 1.50 14.38 -5.09
CA PRO A 57 1.54 14.96 -3.74
C PRO A 57 0.19 15.33 -3.12
N ASP A 58 -0.86 15.50 -3.93
CA ASP A 58 -2.21 15.82 -3.46
C ASP A 58 -3.11 14.58 -3.32
N CYS A 59 -2.65 13.39 -3.76
CA CYS A 59 -3.45 12.17 -3.70
C CYS A 59 -3.51 11.61 -2.28
N ARG A 60 -4.69 11.47 -1.69
CA ARG A 60 -4.84 10.81 -0.38
C ARG A 60 -4.76 9.29 -0.54
N VAL A 61 -3.93 8.63 0.25
CA VAL A 61 -3.73 7.17 0.18
C VAL A 61 -4.18 6.53 1.48
N PHE A 62 -4.99 5.47 1.37
CA PHE A 62 -5.52 4.72 2.51
C PHE A 62 -5.10 3.25 2.41
N ILE A 63 -4.76 2.63 3.52
CA ILE A 63 -4.49 1.19 3.59
C ILE A 63 -5.50 0.57 4.57
N PHE A 64 -6.41 -0.25 4.06
CA PHE A 64 -7.35 -1.00 4.87
C PHE A 64 -6.75 -2.35 5.24
N TYR A 65 -6.57 -2.59 6.53
CA TYR A 65 -5.91 -3.79 7.04
C TYR A 65 -6.64 -4.38 8.24
N ILE A 66 -6.41 -5.68 8.47
CA ILE A 66 -6.80 -6.38 9.72
C ILE A 66 -5.70 -6.15 10.76
N ASP A 67 -4.46 -6.53 10.40
CA ASP A 67 -3.26 -6.26 11.16
C ASP A 67 -2.18 -5.70 10.21
N MET A 68 -1.41 -4.72 10.67
CA MET A 68 -0.17 -4.33 9.99
C MET A 68 0.98 -5.24 10.44
N ARG A 69 1.49 -6.03 9.50
CA ARG A 69 2.56 -7.02 9.76
C ARG A 69 3.86 -6.60 9.10
N MET A 70 4.63 -5.79 9.81
CA MET A 70 5.91 -5.24 9.35
C MET A 70 7.07 -6.08 9.89
N TYR A 71 7.55 -7.02 9.08
CA TYR A 71 8.58 -7.96 9.51
C TYR A 71 9.98 -7.34 9.54
N GLY A 72 10.79 -7.73 10.53
CA GLY A 72 12.18 -7.29 10.66
C GLY A 72 12.28 -5.77 10.79
N PHE A 73 13.09 -5.15 9.92
CA PHE A 73 13.32 -3.71 9.95
C PHE A 73 12.24 -2.87 9.25
N TRP A 74 11.17 -3.48 8.74
CA TRP A 74 10.18 -2.75 7.94
C TRP A 74 9.34 -1.78 8.75
N GLU A 75 9.13 -2.05 10.04
CA GLU A 75 8.40 -1.16 10.94
C GLU A 75 9.04 0.23 10.95
N ASP A 76 10.32 0.29 11.31
CA ASP A 76 11.10 1.53 11.37
C ASP A 76 11.42 2.11 9.96
N ARG A 77 11.80 1.26 9.00
CA ARG A 77 12.31 1.74 7.71
C ARG A 77 11.23 2.12 6.71
N ILE A 78 10.01 1.62 6.88
CA ILE A 78 8.92 1.79 5.90
C ILE A 78 7.68 2.34 6.58
N TYR A 79 7.15 1.66 7.61
CA TYR A 79 5.83 2.01 8.16
C TYR A 79 5.83 3.36 8.85
N TRP A 80 6.70 3.58 9.84
CA TRP A 80 6.75 4.86 10.56
C TRP A 80 7.11 6.01 9.63
N LYS A 81 8.10 5.83 8.75
CA LYS A 81 8.45 6.85 7.75
C LYS A 81 7.28 7.21 6.83
N ALA A 82 6.46 6.24 6.43
CA ALA A 82 5.28 6.49 5.60
C ALA A 82 4.23 7.32 6.35
N GLN A 83 4.01 7.01 7.64
CA GLN A 83 3.05 7.73 8.48
C GLN A 83 3.55 9.16 8.80
N GLU A 84 4.80 9.32 9.22
CA GLU A 84 5.32 10.61 9.68
C GLU A 84 5.55 11.62 8.54
N LYS A 85 5.96 11.14 7.35
CA LYS A 85 6.26 12.02 6.21
C LYS A 85 4.99 12.50 5.49
N HIS A 86 3.91 11.73 5.55
CA HIS A 86 2.72 11.93 4.72
C HIS A 86 1.43 12.07 5.53
N HIS A 87 1.55 12.42 6.81
CA HIS A 87 0.45 12.63 7.73
C HIS A 87 -0.48 13.80 7.35
#